data_AF-A0A2E2B6R2-F1
#
_entry.id   AF-A0A2E2B6R2-F1
#
_cell.length_a   1.000
_cell.length_b   1.000
_cell.length_c   1.000
_cell.angle_alpha   90.00
_cell.angle_beta   90.00
_cell.angle_gamma   90.00
#
_symmetry.space_group_name_H-M   'P 1'
#
loop_
_entity.id
_entity.type
_entity.pdbx_description
1 polymer ?
#
loop_
_entity_poly.entity_id
_entity_poly.type
_entity_poly.pdbx_seq_one_letter_code
_entity_poly.pdbx_strand_id
1 'polypeptide(L)'
;MMRRLSAILAVSLCLIFLITMTANAAQILQVDSTRTTTDWQMQIKCDTVVEPLIIQCLIDDDQNPQTGYTGGFDRLVEFDLLYKFDGNDPTGWTWQQLAGITRQLSGNVATYTLPINQFSSEQLRLQIRLLKSDYSQVLAQSESIKVNLSDLPQPAQVAVEPAQPLAPAKANRHLPARDRVKQANSFYCYYGSGKVAQLSGYDLAILHSPQYKKADIATLKKLGVVTTGYISVGEDDKIREGNGKGPNGKASWYFDRDHDGMPDQNSIWKSYFANPMDPLWRANRVAEAKRLVEEDGYDGIFLDTIDTVGRFPDTEPGMVQLVRDLRDALPDAPIILNQGYSLLSQLAPMADAFMLESFTATFDFQSKKYRLNTPVSMDWHSHKVRQYVQPVLKDYPLKVLVLDYALPTDLESIQKAADRAATFGFLFASAPIYLDDVYINDIVGKLDPKWLEKQATPKSMSLTLPESANGFPMNTVIMPSSCYGGYSVKPLVDGITDRSTLHWSESAWASAEIEGEDVWLAFEFDTPQTGGKVQITWATDSGKAYISDRYRVQIKKDGQWFDVVEQTRQSIPVSLHPLPETSYNGIRIFQSAGDGPKSRPNLMWIAQVRLLSR
;
A
#
# COMPACT_ATOMS: atom_id res chain seq x y z
N MET A 1 -42.35 -17.02 68.04
CA MET A 1 -42.62 -17.85 66.84
C MET A 1 -43.04 -16.91 65.71
N MET A 2 -42.24 -16.87 64.65
CA MET A 2 -42.45 -16.31 63.29
C MET A 2 -43.40 -15.10 63.01
N ARG A 3 -42.77 -14.05 62.47
CA ARG A 3 -43.07 -13.25 61.24
C ARG A 3 -44.35 -12.40 61.14
N ARG A 4 -44.19 -11.10 60.79
CA ARG A 4 -44.50 -10.52 59.46
C ARG A 4 -43.96 -9.09 59.29
N LEU A 5 -43.72 -8.74 58.03
CA LEU A 5 -42.97 -7.61 57.47
C LEU A 5 -43.62 -6.23 57.68
N SER A 6 -42.76 -5.21 57.79
CA SER A 6 -43.09 -3.80 57.60
C SER A 6 -42.56 -3.31 56.24
N ALA A 7 -43.40 -2.60 55.51
CA ALA A 7 -43.04 -1.82 54.33
C ALA A 7 -42.79 -0.35 54.74
N ILE A 8 -41.93 0.37 54.01
CA ILE A 8 -42.21 1.67 53.36
C ILE A 8 -40.91 2.27 52.78
N LEU A 9 -41.03 2.59 51.48
CA LEU A 9 -40.31 3.53 50.60
C LEU A 9 -39.16 4.41 51.16
N ALA A 10 -38.03 4.39 50.46
CA ALA A 10 -37.15 5.54 50.28
C ALA A 10 -36.43 5.48 48.92
N VAL A 11 -36.35 6.64 48.27
CA VAL A 11 -35.85 6.93 46.92
C VAL A 11 -34.37 6.52 46.74
N SER A 12 -34.05 5.74 45.71
CA SER A 12 -32.66 5.41 45.34
C SER A 12 -32.11 6.34 44.27
N LEU A 13 -31.11 7.13 44.66
CA LEU A 13 -30.17 7.83 43.79
C LEU A 13 -29.24 6.78 43.16
N CYS A 14 -29.34 6.54 41.85
CA CYS A 14 -28.52 5.57 41.16
C CYS A 14 -27.14 6.18 40.86
N LEU A 15 -26.14 5.89 41.71
CA LEU A 15 -24.73 6.12 41.39
C LEU A 15 -24.33 5.10 40.32
N ILE A 16 -24.12 5.56 39.09
CA ILE A 16 -23.47 4.76 38.04
C ILE A 16 -21.99 4.67 38.43
N PHE A 17 -21.59 3.54 39.02
CA PHE A 17 -20.18 3.16 39.03
C PHE A 17 -19.82 2.77 37.60
N LEU A 18 -19.10 3.67 36.91
CA LEU A 18 -18.35 3.32 35.71
C LEU A 18 -17.27 2.32 36.16
N ILE A 19 -17.54 1.03 36.01
CA ILE A 19 -16.46 0.03 35.99
C ILE A 19 -15.74 0.27 34.66
N THR A 20 -14.66 1.05 34.70
CA THR A 20 -13.66 1.00 33.65
C THR A 20 -13.12 -0.42 33.61
N MET A 21 -13.61 -1.25 32.68
CA MET A 21 -12.86 -2.43 32.28
C MET A 21 -11.57 -1.92 31.66
N THR A 22 -10.49 -1.93 32.43
CA THR A 22 -9.16 -1.89 31.85
C THR A 22 -9.07 -3.10 30.93
N ALA A 23 -8.97 -2.88 29.63
CA ALA A 23 -8.60 -3.93 28.70
C ALA A 23 -7.28 -4.53 29.20
N ASN A 24 -7.28 -5.82 29.57
CA ASN A 24 -6.05 -6.51 29.92
C ASN A 24 -5.08 -6.38 28.74
N ALA A 25 -3.82 -6.02 29.01
CA ALA A 25 -2.77 -6.05 28.00
C ALA A 25 -2.65 -7.48 27.45
N ALA A 26 -2.53 -7.64 26.13
CA ALA A 26 -2.35 -8.94 25.50
C ALA A 26 -1.16 -9.69 26.12
N GLN A 27 -1.25 -11.01 26.25
CA GLN A 27 -0.24 -11.85 26.87
C GLN A 27 0.13 -13.05 25.99
N ILE A 28 1.39 -13.46 26.09
CA ILE A 28 1.87 -14.73 25.55
C ILE A 28 1.71 -15.76 26.68
N LEU A 29 0.81 -16.73 26.48
CA LEU A 29 0.50 -17.75 27.47
C LEU A 29 1.46 -18.94 27.40
N GLN A 30 1.82 -19.36 26.19
CA GLN A 30 2.62 -20.57 25.98
C GLN A 30 3.37 -20.50 24.65
N VAL A 31 4.58 -21.06 24.64
CA VAL A 31 5.38 -21.24 23.44
C VAL A 31 5.85 -22.69 23.41
N ASP A 32 5.27 -23.48 22.51
CA ASP A 32 5.63 -24.88 22.30
C ASP A 32 6.52 -25.00 21.07
N SER A 33 7.49 -25.92 21.12
CA SER A 33 8.40 -26.17 19.99
C SER A 33 8.53 -27.65 19.72
N THR A 34 8.50 -28.01 18.44
CA THR A 34 8.71 -29.36 17.93
C THR A 34 9.60 -29.29 16.71
N ARG A 35 10.15 -30.42 16.25
CA ARG A 35 10.93 -30.45 15.01
C ARG A 35 10.73 -31.71 14.18
N THR A 36 10.87 -31.56 12.87
CA THR A 36 11.20 -32.66 11.95
C THR A 36 12.72 -32.73 11.79
N THR A 37 13.20 -33.52 10.82
CA THR A 37 14.62 -33.52 10.44
C THR A 37 15.04 -32.20 9.79
N THR A 38 14.12 -31.51 9.11
CA THR A 38 14.40 -30.32 8.29
C THR A 38 13.87 -29.03 8.89
N ASP A 39 12.83 -29.11 9.72
CA ASP A 39 12.05 -27.95 10.12
C ASP A 39 11.86 -27.88 11.63
N TRP A 40 11.98 -26.67 12.17
CA TRP A 40 11.57 -26.31 13.52
C TRP A 40 10.17 -25.70 13.46
N GLN A 41 9.23 -26.26 14.21
CA GLN A 41 7.90 -25.69 14.37
C GLN A 41 7.76 -25.05 15.74
N MET A 42 7.30 -23.80 15.78
CA MET A 42 7.05 -23.01 16.98
C MET A 42 5.57 -22.61 17.03
N GLN A 43 4.87 -22.98 18.11
CA GLN A 43 3.49 -22.59 18.37
C GLN A 43 3.43 -21.57 19.51
N ILE A 44 2.88 -20.39 19.24
CA ILE A 44 2.77 -19.27 20.16
C ILE A 44 1.29 -19.10 20.48
N LYS A 45 0.91 -19.36 21.73
CA LYS A 45 -0.45 -19.20 22.23
C LYS A 45 -0.58 -17.91 23.02
N CYS A 46 -1.58 -17.12 22.69
CA CYS A 46 -1.90 -15.84 23.33
C CYS A 46 -3.20 -15.95 24.15
N ASP A 47 -3.46 -14.98 25.03
CA ASP A 47 -4.72 -14.84 25.77
C ASP A 47 -5.85 -14.23 24.94
N THR A 48 -5.51 -13.69 23.77
CA THR A 48 -6.41 -13.11 22.78
C THR A 48 -6.20 -13.74 21.40
N VAL A 49 -7.15 -13.55 20.49
CA VAL A 49 -6.95 -13.86 19.06
C VAL A 49 -5.68 -13.18 18.55
N VAL A 50 -4.88 -13.94 17.78
CA VAL A 50 -3.57 -13.47 17.30
C VAL A 50 -3.75 -12.32 16.33
N GLU A 51 -4.74 -12.37 15.44
CA GLU A 51 -5.02 -11.23 14.57
C GLU A 51 -5.92 -10.22 15.29
N PRO A 52 -5.62 -8.91 15.19
CA PRO A 52 -4.69 -8.26 14.26
C PRO A 52 -3.29 -7.98 14.85
N LEU A 53 -2.82 -8.70 15.86
CA LEU A 53 -1.50 -8.45 16.47
C LEU A 53 -0.35 -8.85 15.53
N ILE A 54 0.74 -8.09 15.60
CA ILE A 54 2.02 -8.49 15.01
C ILE A 54 2.76 -9.35 16.03
N ILE A 55 3.23 -10.52 15.59
CA ILE A 55 4.14 -11.35 16.37
C ILE A 55 5.54 -11.21 15.77
N GLN A 56 6.47 -10.71 16.58
CA GLN A 56 7.90 -10.73 16.25
C GLN A 56 8.57 -11.83 17.05
N CYS A 57 9.35 -12.69 16.40
CA CYS A 57 10.24 -13.64 17.06
C CYS A 57 11.68 -13.25 16.75
N LEU A 58 12.34 -12.64 17.73
CA LEU A 58 13.76 -12.30 17.67
C LEU A 58 14.57 -13.49 18.14
N ILE A 59 15.47 -13.99 17.28
CA ILE A 59 16.24 -15.21 17.53
C ILE A 59 17.72 -14.87 17.41
N ASP A 60 18.45 -15.14 18.48
CA ASP A 60 19.91 -15.15 18.56
C ASP A 60 20.35 -16.56 18.21
N ASP A 61 21.09 -16.67 17.10
CA ASP A 61 21.47 -17.95 16.51
C ASP A 61 22.97 -18.22 16.52
N ASP A 62 23.79 -17.24 16.92
CA ASP A 62 25.24 -17.41 17.06
C ASP A 62 25.74 -17.29 18.52
N GLN A 63 24.86 -16.95 19.47
CA GLN A 63 25.14 -16.72 20.89
C GLN A 63 26.14 -15.60 21.18
N ASN A 64 26.37 -14.72 20.22
CA ASN A 64 27.29 -13.62 20.37
C ASN A 64 26.50 -12.32 20.61
N PRO A 65 26.49 -11.80 21.85
CA PRO A 65 25.71 -10.60 22.17
C PRO A 65 26.25 -9.31 21.53
N GLN A 66 27.37 -9.39 20.80
CA GLN A 66 27.97 -8.27 20.06
C GLN A 66 27.60 -8.26 18.58
N THR A 67 26.98 -9.33 18.07
CA THR A 67 26.43 -9.42 16.71
C THR A 67 24.91 -9.33 16.77
N GLY A 68 24.26 -8.93 15.68
CA GLY A 68 22.80 -8.87 15.65
C GLY A 68 22.17 -7.56 16.14
N TYR A 69 20.85 -7.53 16.05
CA TYR A 69 20.00 -6.43 16.52
C TYR A 69 19.93 -6.41 18.05
N THR A 70 19.78 -5.21 18.62
CA THR A 70 19.61 -4.87 20.04
C THR A 70 19.35 -6.08 20.94
N GLY A 71 20.37 -6.45 21.70
CA GLY A 71 20.31 -7.62 22.57
C GLY A 71 20.84 -8.91 21.93
N GLY A 72 21.49 -8.84 20.77
CA GLY A 72 22.22 -9.96 20.19
C GLY A 72 21.41 -10.84 19.23
N PHE A 73 20.34 -10.32 18.62
CA PHE A 73 19.41 -11.13 17.82
C PHE A 73 19.75 -11.09 16.33
N ASP A 74 20.10 -12.25 15.77
CA ASP A 74 20.56 -12.38 14.39
C ASP A 74 19.46 -12.67 13.38
N ARG A 75 18.31 -13.16 13.85
CA ARG A 75 17.13 -13.45 13.02
C ARG A 75 15.88 -12.79 13.57
N LEU A 76 14.99 -12.44 12.66
CA LEU A 76 13.65 -11.96 12.96
C LEU A 76 12.65 -12.79 12.17
N VAL A 77 11.66 -13.32 12.86
CA VAL A 77 10.44 -13.84 12.26
C VAL A 77 9.35 -12.80 12.42
N GLU A 78 8.72 -12.43 11.32
CA GLU A 78 7.56 -11.56 11.31
C GLU A 78 6.69 -11.94 10.11
N PHE A 79 5.38 -12.11 10.33
CA PHE A 79 4.49 -12.74 9.35
C PHE A 79 5.04 -14.08 8.87
N ASP A 80 4.94 -14.39 7.58
CA ASP A 80 5.51 -15.58 6.96
C ASP A 80 6.95 -15.35 6.45
N LEU A 81 7.67 -14.39 7.01
CA LEU A 81 9.02 -14.02 6.59
C LEU A 81 10.07 -14.28 7.68
N LEU A 82 11.24 -14.75 7.24
CA LEU A 82 12.46 -14.87 8.03
C LEU A 82 13.51 -13.88 7.52
N TYR A 83 14.04 -13.09 8.44
CA TYR A 83 15.10 -12.13 8.18
C TYR A 83 16.37 -12.49 8.92
N LYS A 84 17.50 -12.03 8.38
CA LYS A 84 18.81 -11.99 9.00
C LYS A 84 19.23 -10.55 9.24
N PHE A 85 19.83 -10.27 10.39
CA PHE A 85 20.38 -8.96 10.68
C PHE A 85 21.63 -8.69 9.81
N ASP A 86 21.68 -7.51 9.18
CA ASP A 86 22.77 -7.09 8.27
C ASP A 86 23.24 -5.65 8.57
N GLY A 87 22.98 -5.17 9.79
CA GLY A 87 23.35 -3.83 10.24
C GLY A 87 24.70 -3.77 10.94
N ASN A 88 25.44 -2.68 10.74
CA ASN A 88 26.60 -2.36 11.57
C ASN A 88 26.23 -1.62 12.87
N ASP A 89 25.00 -1.08 12.93
CA ASP A 89 24.44 -0.42 14.11
C ASP A 89 23.38 -1.35 14.73
N PRO A 90 23.62 -1.92 15.93
CA PRO A 90 22.69 -2.83 16.59
C PRO A 90 21.39 -2.15 17.03
N THR A 91 21.32 -0.82 17.01
CA THR A 91 20.08 -0.07 17.25
C THR A 91 19.30 0.23 15.97
N GLY A 92 19.96 0.10 14.81
CA GLY A 92 19.38 0.26 13.49
C GLY A 92 18.46 -0.90 13.10
N TRP A 93 17.39 -0.59 12.39
CA TRP A 93 16.45 -1.60 11.88
C TRP A 93 16.89 -2.11 10.50
N THR A 94 17.98 -2.88 10.46
CA THR A 94 18.60 -3.37 9.22
C THR A 94 18.48 -4.88 9.12
N TRP A 95 17.54 -5.33 8.29
CA TRP A 95 17.17 -6.74 8.15
C TRP A 95 17.17 -7.15 6.67
N GLN A 96 17.90 -8.21 6.34
CA GLN A 96 17.92 -8.85 5.04
C GLN A 96 16.98 -10.06 5.04
N GLN A 97 16.04 -10.13 4.10
CA GLN A 97 15.16 -11.30 3.98
C GLN A 97 15.93 -12.52 3.49
N LEU A 98 15.74 -13.69 4.11
CA LEU A 98 16.36 -14.95 3.71
C LEU A 98 15.45 -15.78 2.81
N ALA A 99 14.31 -16.21 3.35
CA ALA A 99 13.33 -17.07 2.69
C ALA A 99 11.96 -16.92 3.37
N GLY A 100 10.90 -17.28 2.64
CA GLY A 100 9.57 -17.43 3.24
C GLY A 100 9.50 -18.66 4.15
N ILE A 101 8.79 -18.53 5.26
CA ILE A 101 8.46 -19.62 6.20
C ILE A 101 6.95 -19.92 6.10
N THR A 102 6.48 -20.98 6.75
CA THR A 102 5.03 -21.19 6.86
C THR A 102 4.50 -20.63 8.17
N ARG A 103 3.44 -19.83 8.09
CA ARG A 103 2.67 -19.33 9.23
C ARG A 103 1.23 -19.83 9.15
N GLN A 104 0.70 -20.34 10.25
CA GLN A 104 -0.71 -20.75 10.38
C GLN A 104 -1.30 -20.12 11.64
N LEU A 105 -2.50 -19.56 11.51
CA LEU A 105 -3.21 -18.93 12.61
C LEU A 105 -4.51 -19.69 12.90
N SER A 106 -4.74 -19.99 14.17
CA SER A 106 -5.94 -20.63 14.66
C SER A 106 -6.40 -19.94 15.94
N GLY A 107 -7.29 -18.96 15.79
CA GLY A 107 -7.80 -18.16 16.91
C GLY A 107 -6.67 -17.45 17.67
N ASN A 108 -6.36 -17.91 18.87
CA ASN A 108 -5.31 -17.37 19.73
C ASN A 108 -3.96 -18.10 19.62
N VAL A 109 -3.76 -18.92 18.59
CA VAL A 109 -2.50 -19.66 18.36
C VAL A 109 -1.90 -19.29 17.01
N ALA A 110 -0.60 -18.97 17.00
CA ALA A 110 0.21 -18.81 15.80
C ALA A 110 1.26 -19.92 15.71
N THR A 111 1.30 -20.62 14.58
CA THR A 111 2.27 -21.68 14.31
C THR A 111 3.21 -21.25 13.20
N TYR A 112 4.50 -21.20 13.49
CA TYR A 112 5.57 -20.92 12.54
C TYR A 112 6.34 -22.20 12.25
N THR A 113 6.66 -22.45 10.98
CA THR A 113 7.52 -23.58 10.56
C THR A 113 8.73 -23.03 9.81
N LEU A 114 9.92 -23.21 10.39
CA LEU A 114 11.18 -22.62 9.97
C LEU A 114 12.18 -23.69 9.53
N PRO A 115 12.85 -23.53 8.38
CA PRO A 115 13.89 -24.48 7.98
C PRO A 115 15.11 -24.38 8.91
N ILE A 116 15.54 -25.52 9.47
CA ILE A 116 16.64 -25.60 10.45
C ILE A 116 17.96 -25.12 9.83
N ASN A 117 18.14 -25.30 8.51
CA ASN A 117 19.36 -24.89 7.81
C ASN A 117 19.57 -23.36 7.70
N GLN A 118 18.61 -22.56 8.17
CA GLN A 118 18.73 -21.09 8.21
C GLN A 118 19.45 -20.58 9.47
N PHE A 119 19.74 -21.47 10.43
CA PHE A 119 20.39 -21.15 11.69
C PHE A 119 21.86 -21.60 11.70
N SER A 120 22.73 -20.77 12.28
CA SER A 120 24.17 -21.05 12.42
C SER A 120 24.51 -21.95 13.62
N SER A 121 23.57 -22.08 14.57
CA SER A 121 23.66 -22.95 15.75
C SER A 121 22.36 -23.73 15.98
N GLU A 122 22.48 -24.87 16.67
CA GLU A 122 21.32 -25.58 17.21
C GLU A 122 20.82 -24.98 18.53
N GLN A 123 21.67 -24.24 19.23
CA GLN A 123 21.36 -23.61 20.50
C GLN A 123 20.97 -22.15 20.27
N LEU A 124 19.68 -21.89 20.35
CA LEU A 124 19.04 -20.62 20.05
C LEU A 124 18.56 -19.94 21.32
N ARG A 125 18.53 -18.60 21.29
CA ARG A 125 17.81 -17.80 22.27
C ARG A 125 16.76 -16.94 21.58
N LEU A 126 15.53 -17.09 22.04
CA LEU A 126 14.35 -16.47 21.45
C LEU A 126 13.76 -15.42 22.40
N GLN A 127 13.26 -14.33 21.84
CA GLN A 127 12.34 -13.40 22.49
C GLN A 127 11.16 -13.13 21.56
N ILE A 128 9.94 -13.28 22.07
CA ILE A 128 8.72 -13.02 21.31
C ILE A 128 8.10 -11.71 21.79
N ARG A 129 7.64 -10.88 20.84
CA ARG A 129 6.89 -9.66 21.10
C ARG A 129 5.52 -9.73 20.42
N LEU A 130 4.49 -9.27 21.12
CA LEU A 130 3.18 -8.96 20.56
C LEU A 130 3.09 -7.45 20.40
N LEU A 131 2.77 -6.97 19.20
CA LEU A 131 2.61 -5.55 18.91
C LEU A 131 1.22 -5.27 18.34
N LYS A 132 0.79 -4.02 18.43
CA LYS A 132 -0.34 -3.54 17.61
C LYS A 132 -0.01 -3.69 16.13
N SER A 133 -1.03 -3.93 15.30
CA SER A 133 -0.92 -4.01 13.84
C SER A 133 -0.20 -2.81 13.20
N ASP A 134 -0.29 -1.63 13.82
CA ASP A 134 0.34 -0.40 13.35
C ASP A 134 1.75 -0.17 13.93
N TYR A 135 2.32 -1.17 14.63
CA TYR A 135 3.64 -1.13 15.28
C TYR A 135 3.81 -0.03 16.34
N SER A 136 2.75 0.72 16.67
CA SER A 136 2.85 1.87 17.57
C SER A 136 3.19 1.51 19.01
N GLN A 137 2.98 0.23 19.38
CA GLN A 137 3.12 -0.23 20.75
C GLN A 137 3.43 -1.73 20.81
N VAL A 138 4.43 -2.10 21.61
CA VAL A 138 4.62 -3.46 22.10
C VAL A 138 3.63 -3.69 23.24
N LEU A 139 2.73 -4.65 23.05
CA LEU A 139 1.67 -5.01 24.00
C LEU A 139 2.17 -6.05 25.01
N ALA A 140 2.98 -7.00 24.55
CA ALA A 140 3.54 -8.07 25.36
C ALA A 140 4.96 -8.43 24.90
N GLN A 141 5.78 -8.92 25.81
CA GLN A 141 7.08 -9.50 25.50
C GLN A 141 7.32 -10.73 26.38
N SER A 142 7.79 -11.82 25.79
CA SER A 142 8.17 -13.01 26.54
C SER A 142 9.48 -12.79 27.30
N GLU A 143 9.71 -13.61 28.32
CA GLU A 143 11.07 -13.83 28.81
C GLU A 143 11.96 -14.44 27.70
N SER A 144 13.28 -14.45 27.91
CA SER A 144 14.19 -15.12 26.98
C SER A 144 14.00 -16.64 27.05
N ILE A 145 13.64 -17.25 25.93
CA ILE A 145 13.41 -18.69 25.81
C ILE A 145 14.67 -19.30 25.19
N LYS A 146 15.26 -20.30 25.85
CA LYS A 146 16.37 -21.07 25.27
C LYS A 146 15.80 -22.29 24.57
N VAL A 147 16.22 -22.50 23.32
CA VAL A 147 15.81 -23.65 22.50
C VAL A 147 17.06 -24.37 22.05
N ASN A 148 17.15 -25.66 22.32
CA ASN A 148 18.13 -26.51 21.64
C ASN A 148 17.38 -27.35 20.61
N LEU A 149 17.61 -27.08 19.32
CA LEU A 149 16.91 -27.74 18.23
C LEU A 149 17.09 -29.25 18.32
N SER A 150 18.27 -29.76 18.71
CA SER A 150 18.51 -31.21 18.83
C SER A 150 17.62 -31.91 19.87
N ASP A 151 17.16 -31.18 20.88
CA ASP A 151 16.39 -31.73 22.00
C ASP A 151 14.87 -31.64 21.79
N LEU A 152 14.42 -30.99 20.72
CA LEU A 152 13.00 -30.79 20.45
C LEU A 152 12.30 -32.12 20.10
N PRO A 153 11.09 -32.38 20.65
CA PRO A 153 10.32 -33.56 20.32
C PRO A 153 9.85 -33.51 18.86
N GLN A 154 9.63 -34.70 18.28
CA GLN A 154 8.92 -34.80 17.00
C GLN A 154 7.48 -34.28 17.18
N PRO A 155 6.92 -33.57 16.19
CA PRO A 155 5.53 -33.13 16.26
C PRO A 155 4.64 -34.35 16.46
N ALA A 156 3.77 -34.32 17.47
CA ALA A 156 2.65 -35.23 17.52
C ALA A 156 1.87 -35.10 16.20
N GLN A 157 1.37 -36.20 15.64
CA GLN A 157 0.48 -36.13 14.47
C GLN A 157 -0.68 -35.18 14.83
N VAL A 158 -0.62 -33.96 14.32
CA VAL A 158 -1.62 -32.94 14.61
C VAL A 158 -2.93 -33.46 14.05
N ALA A 159 -3.96 -33.52 14.89
CA ALA A 159 -5.32 -33.70 14.43
C ALA A 159 -5.59 -32.58 13.42
N VAL A 160 -5.66 -32.94 12.15
CA VAL A 160 -6.03 -32.02 11.07
C VAL A 160 -7.28 -31.29 11.54
N GLU A 161 -7.25 -29.96 11.60
CA GLU A 161 -8.48 -29.17 11.77
C GLU A 161 -9.52 -29.80 10.85
N PRO A 162 -10.75 -30.09 11.32
CA PRO A 162 -11.75 -30.71 10.47
C PRO A 162 -11.86 -29.87 9.20
N ALA A 163 -11.48 -30.47 8.07
CA ALA A 163 -11.31 -29.75 6.83
C ALA A 163 -12.58 -28.96 6.56
N GLN A 164 -12.47 -27.63 6.46
CA GLN A 164 -13.59 -26.81 6.04
C GLN A 164 -14.12 -27.38 4.72
N PRO A 165 -15.44 -27.57 4.59
CA PRO A 165 -15.99 -28.15 3.39
C PRO A 165 -15.65 -27.26 2.19
N LEU A 166 -15.21 -27.88 1.10
CA LEU A 166 -15.01 -27.18 -0.16
C LEU A 166 -16.35 -26.62 -0.66
N ALA A 167 -16.32 -25.45 -1.28
CA ALA A 167 -17.47 -24.91 -1.97
C ALA A 167 -17.91 -25.83 -3.13
N PRO A 168 -19.19 -25.78 -3.54
CA PRO A 168 -19.66 -26.51 -4.70
C PRO A 168 -18.88 -26.14 -5.98
N ALA A 169 -18.73 -27.12 -6.88
CA ALA A 169 -18.07 -26.87 -8.14
C ALA A 169 -18.86 -25.84 -8.99
N LYS A 170 -18.13 -24.90 -9.61
CA LYS A 170 -18.68 -23.84 -10.46
C LYS A 170 -19.40 -24.45 -11.67
N ALA A 171 -20.60 -23.95 -11.96
CA ALA A 171 -21.42 -24.46 -13.05
C ALA A 171 -20.73 -24.31 -14.43
N ASN A 172 -19.95 -23.24 -14.61
CA ASN A 172 -19.22 -22.94 -15.83
C ASN A 172 -17.82 -23.58 -15.91
N ARG A 173 -17.46 -24.50 -15.00
CA ARG A 173 -16.13 -25.16 -14.98
C ARG A 173 -15.74 -25.90 -16.26
N HIS A 174 -16.71 -26.17 -17.12
CA HIS A 174 -16.54 -26.84 -18.41
C HIS A 174 -16.09 -25.87 -19.52
N LEU A 175 -16.17 -24.56 -19.31
CA LEU A 175 -15.76 -23.55 -20.27
C LEU A 175 -14.24 -23.31 -20.24
N PRO A 176 -13.64 -22.81 -21.35
CA PRO A 176 -12.26 -22.36 -21.37
C PRO A 176 -11.97 -21.35 -20.25
N ALA A 177 -10.76 -21.38 -19.69
CA ALA A 177 -10.38 -20.52 -18.56
C ALA A 177 -10.58 -19.02 -18.85
N ARG A 178 -10.28 -18.57 -20.07
CA ARG A 178 -10.48 -17.17 -20.51
C ARG A 178 -11.96 -16.76 -20.45
N ASP A 179 -12.87 -17.64 -20.84
CA ASP A 179 -14.30 -17.36 -20.78
C ASP A 179 -14.82 -17.40 -19.34
N ARG A 180 -14.24 -18.26 -18.48
CA ARG A 180 -14.51 -18.23 -17.03
C ARG A 180 -14.09 -16.91 -16.38
N VAL A 181 -12.96 -16.31 -16.78
CA VAL A 181 -12.55 -14.97 -16.31
C VAL A 181 -13.56 -13.89 -16.74
N LYS A 182 -14.02 -13.92 -17.98
CA LYS A 182 -15.06 -12.98 -18.46
C LYS A 182 -16.36 -13.10 -17.68
N GLN A 183 -16.72 -14.32 -17.28
CA GLN A 183 -17.94 -14.63 -16.51
C GLN A 183 -17.76 -14.53 -14.99
N ALA A 184 -16.55 -14.26 -14.48
CA ALA A 184 -16.29 -14.20 -13.06
C ALA A 184 -17.13 -13.10 -12.39
N ASN A 185 -17.66 -13.41 -11.20
CA ASN A 185 -18.39 -12.49 -10.33
C ASN A 185 -17.66 -12.27 -8.99
N SER A 186 -16.62 -13.04 -8.74
CA SER A 186 -15.81 -12.96 -7.53
C SER A 186 -14.35 -13.29 -7.86
N PHE A 187 -13.43 -12.60 -7.22
CA PHE A 187 -12.01 -12.93 -7.27
C PHE A 187 -11.36 -12.72 -5.91
N TYR A 188 -10.20 -13.33 -5.71
CA TYR A 188 -9.36 -13.03 -4.55
C TYR A 188 -7.87 -13.12 -4.93
N CYS A 189 -7.04 -12.33 -4.26
CA CYS A 189 -5.58 -12.37 -4.39
C CYS A 189 -4.98 -12.89 -3.08
N TYR A 190 -4.18 -13.94 -3.13
CA TYR A 190 -3.66 -14.62 -1.96
C TYR A 190 -2.26 -15.18 -2.20
N TYR A 191 -1.26 -14.65 -1.49
CA TYR A 191 0.14 -15.04 -1.61
C TYR A 191 0.63 -15.91 -0.46
N GLY A 192 -0.20 -16.19 0.55
CA GLY A 192 0.10 -17.20 1.57
C GLY A 192 0.01 -18.65 1.05
N SER A 193 -0.14 -19.62 1.95
CA SER A 193 -0.27 -21.04 1.60
C SER A 193 -1.52 -21.69 2.21
N GLY A 194 -2.06 -22.74 1.58
CA GLY A 194 -3.21 -23.49 2.09
C GLY A 194 -4.56 -22.85 1.72
N LYS A 195 -5.46 -22.64 2.69
CA LYS A 195 -6.78 -21.95 2.53
C LYS A 195 -7.65 -22.40 1.34
N VAL A 196 -7.48 -23.64 0.86
CA VAL A 196 -8.15 -24.18 -0.34
C VAL A 196 -9.67 -24.13 -0.21
N ALA A 197 -10.20 -24.43 0.98
CA ALA A 197 -11.63 -24.37 1.25
C ALA A 197 -12.18 -22.95 1.09
N GLN A 198 -11.53 -21.94 1.68
CA GLN A 198 -11.93 -20.54 1.50
C GLN A 198 -11.84 -20.11 0.03
N LEU A 199 -10.71 -20.38 -0.62
CA LEU A 199 -10.48 -19.98 -2.01
C LEU A 199 -11.41 -20.67 -3.00
N SER A 200 -11.90 -21.87 -2.69
CA SER A 200 -12.88 -22.57 -3.52
C SER A 200 -14.20 -21.81 -3.70
N GLY A 201 -14.49 -20.86 -2.80
CA GLY A 201 -15.66 -19.98 -2.89
C GLY A 201 -15.59 -18.97 -4.05
N TYR A 202 -14.40 -18.63 -4.54
CA TYR A 202 -14.20 -17.60 -5.56
C TYR A 202 -14.22 -18.16 -6.99
N ASP A 203 -14.52 -17.34 -7.99
CA ASP A 203 -14.47 -17.76 -9.40
C ASP A 203 -13.04 -17.66 -9.97
N LEU A 204 -12.25 -16.74 -9.44
CA LEU A 204 -10.86 -16.47 -9.82
C LEU A 204 -9.98 -16.33 -8.57
N ALA A 205 -8.82 -16.98 -8.54
CA ALA A 205 -7.83 -16.85 -7.50
C ALA A 205 -6.45 -16.53 -8.10
N ILE A 206 -5.87 -15.41 -7.69
CA ILE A 206 -4.51 -15.00 -8.04
C ILE A 206 -3.57 -15.47 -6.92
N LEU A 207 -2.59 -16.31 -7.25
CA LEU A 207 -1.77 -17.03 -6.27
C LEU A 207 -0.27 -16.90 -6.57
N HIS A 208 0.57 -17.05 -5.55
CA HIS A 208 2.02 -17.02 -5.67
C HIS A 208 2.65 -18.42 -5.59
N SER A 209 3.31 -18.86 -6.67
CA SER A 209 3.79 -20.24 -6.90
C SER A 209 4.75 -20.80 -5.82
N PRO A 210 5.71 -20.04 -5.25
CA PRO A 210 6.55 -20.56 -4.17
C PRO A 210 5.78 -21.04 -2.93
N GLN A 211 4.54 -20.57 -2.77
CA GLN A 211 3.72 -20.81 -1.57
C GLN A 211 2.60 -21.84 -1.79
N TYR A 212 2.33 -22.24 -3.05
CA TYR A 212 1.23 -23.14 -3.39
C TYR A 212 1.68 -24.50 -3.90
N LYS A 213 1.08 -25.56 -3.35
CA LYS A 213 1.31 -26.92 -3.82
C LYS A 213 0.50 -27.18 -5.09
N LYS A 214 1.08 -27.92 -6.04
CA LYS A 214 0.39 -28.36 -7.27
C LYS A 214 -0.94 -29.09 -6.99
N ALA A 215 -1.02 -29.83 -5.89
CA ALA A 215 -2.24 -30.53 -5.46
C ALA A 215 -3.37 -29.56 -5.05
N ASP A 216 -3.03 -28.43 -4.43
CA ASP A 216 -4.00 -27.40 -4.02
C ASP A 216 -4.55 -26.69 -5.26
N ILE A 217 -3.68 -26.35 -6.21
CA ILE A 217 -4.04 -25.78 -7.52
C ILE A 217 -4.98 -26.73 -8.28
N ALA A 218 -4.63 -28.02 -8.36
CA ALA A 218 -5.45 -29.03 -9.02
C ALA A 218 -6.84 -29.18 -8.37
N THR A 219 -6.92 -29.04 -7.04
CA THR A 219 -8.19 -29.11 -6.30
C THR A 219 -9.10 -27.93 -6.65
N LEU A 220 -8.57 -26.70 -6.61
CA LEU A 220 -9.32 -25.49 -6.99
C LEU A 220 -9.79 -25.56 -8.45
N LYS A 221 -8.93 -26.00 -9.37
CA LYS A 221 -9.28 -26.17 -10.78
C LYS A 221 -10.38 -27.20 -11.02
N LYS A 222 -10.36 -28.33 -10.31
CA LYS A 222 -11.43 -29.35 -10.40
C LYS A 222 -12.80 -28.79 -9.95
N LEU A 223 -12.79 -27.85 -9.02
CA LEU A 223 -13.97 -27.11 -8.60
C LEU A 223 -14.35 -26.00 -9.58
N GLY A 224 -13.52 -25.66 -10.55
CA GLY A 224 -13.82 -24.66 -11.58
C GLY A 224 -13.37 -23.24 -11.23
N VAL A 225 -12.60 -23.06 -10.16
CA VAL A 225 -11.89 -21.81 -9.89
C VAL A 225 -10.82 -21.62 -10.97
N VAL A 226 -10.72 -20.42 -11.55
CA VAL A 226 -9.59 -20.06 -12.40
C VAL A 226 -8.42 -19.71 -11.49
N THR A 227 -7.30 -20.43 -11.58
CA THR A 227 -6.10 -20.13 -10.79
C THR A 227 -5.03 -19.48 -11.66
N THR A 228 -4.60 -18.26 -11.34
CA THR A 228 -3.51 -17.58 -12.06
C THR A 228 -2.25 -17.46 -11.20
N GLY A 229 -1.09 -17.76 -11.78
CA GLY A 229 0.20 -17.61 -11.12
C GLY A 229 0.74 -16.18 -11.23
N TYR A 230 1.18 -15.62 -10.11
CA TYR A 230 1.89 -14.33 -10.06
C TYR A 230 3.21 -14.39 -10.83
N ILE A 231 3.47 -13.38 -11.65
CA ILE A 231 4.76 -13.11 -12.29
C ILE A 231 5.02 -11.60 -12.36
N SER A 232 6.16 -11.16 -11.84
CA SER A 232 6.63 -9.77 -12.01
C SER A 232 7.33 -9.61 -13.36
N VAL A 233 6.92 -8.63 -14.16
CA VAL A 233 7.41 -8.42 -15.54
C VAL A 233 8.28 -7.18 -15.73
N GLY A 234 8.25 -6.24 -14.80
CA GLY A 234 9.14 -5.07 -14.74
C GLY A 234 10.19 -5.12 -13.63
N GLU A 235 10.08 -6.07 -12.70
CA GLU A 235 11.01 -6.24 -11.59
C GLU A 235 11.36 -7.72 -11.36
N ASP A 236 12.43 -7.97 -10.62
CA ASP A 236 12.88 -9.29 -10.17
C ASP A 236 13.08 -9.28 -8.65
N ASP A 237 12.58 -10.30 -7.96
CA ASP A 237 12.70 -10.45 -6.51
C ASP A 237 14.13 -10.80 -6.05
N LYS A 238 14.97 -11.24 -7.00
CA LYS A 238 16.38 -11.57 -6.78
C LYS A 238 17.23 -11.21 -7.99
N ILE A 239 18.48 -10.85 -7.71
CA ILE A 239 19.51 -10.68 -8.74
C ILE A 239 19.88 -12.04 -9.34
N ARG A 240 20.01 -12.10 -10.66
CA ARG A 240 20.41 -13.29 -11.42
C ARG A 240 21.79 -13.10 -12.07
N GLU A 241 22.59 -14.16 -12.08
CA GLU A 241 23.96 -14.13 -12.65
C GLU A 241 23.99 -13.89 -14.18
N GLY A 242 22.94 -14.30 -14.92
CA GLY A 242 22.72 -13.94 -16.33
C GLY A 242 23.93 -14.10 -17.28
N ASN A 243 24.14 -13.12 -18.16
CA ASN A 243 25.19 -13.15 -19.21
C ASN A 243 26.46 -12.36 -18.85
N GLY A 244 26.58 -11.88 -17.61
CA GLY A 244 27.75 -11.13 -17.15
C GLY A 244 27.86 -9.70 -17.67
N LYS A 245 26.87 -9.19 -18.42
CA LYS A 245 26.93 -7.85 -19.05
C LYS A 245 26.12 -6.79 -18.31
N GLY A 246 25.42 -7.18 -17.25
CA GLY A 246 24.72 -6.25 -16.38
C GLY A 246 25.64 -5.64 -15.32
N PRO A 247 25.07 -4.78 -14.47
CA PRO A 247 25.77 -4.18 -13.34
C PRO A 247 26.37 -5.26 -12.44
N ASN A 248 27.58 -5.02 -11.93
CA ASN A 248 28.35 -5.98 -11.12
C ASN A 248 28.50 -7.39 -11.77
N GLY A 249 28.54 -7.45 -13.11
CA GLY A 249 28.67 -8.72 -13.83
C GLY A 249 27.44 -9.62 -13.73
N LYS A 250 26.25 -9.06 -13.51
CA LYS A 250 24.98 -9.79 -13.43
C LYS A 250 24.28 -9.85 -14.79
N ALA A 251 23.01 -10.25 -14.81
CA ALA A 251 22.23 -10.27 -16.04
C ALA A 251 22.07 -8.88 -16.68
N SER A 252 22.21 -8.81 -18.00
CA SER A 252 22.16 -7.56 -18.78
C SER A 252 20.87 -6.76 -18.69
N TRP A 253 19.79 -7.37 -18.22
CA TRP A 253 18.51 -6.70 -18.13
C TRP A 253 18.37 -5.79 -16.92
N TYR A 254 19.24 -5.86 -15.91
CA TYR A 254 19.13 -4.94 -14.78
C TYR A 254 19.58 -3.54 -15.15
N PHE A 255 18.85 -2.54 -14.65
CA PHE A 255 19.24 -1.14 -14.76
C PHE A 255 20.39 -0.80 -13.80
N ASP A 256 21.18 0.21 -14.20
CA ASP A 256 22.18 0.92 -13.39
C ASP A 256 22.16 2.37 -13.89
N ARG A 257 21.06 3.06 -13.56
CA ARG A 257 20.77 4.41 -14.06
C ARG A 257 21.43 5.48 -13.20
N ASP A 258 21.76 5.15 -11.96
CA ASP A 258 22.53 6.02 -11.07
C ASP A 258 24.05 5.84 -11.24
N HIS A 259 24.49 4.85 -12.01
CA HIS A 259 25.89 4.60 -12.39
C HIS A 259 26.78 4.23 -11.20
N ASP A 260 26.22 3.53 -10.21
CA ASP A 260 26.95 3.02 -9.05
C ASP A 260 27.54 1.62 -9.27
N GLY A 261 27.22 0.99 -10.41
CA GLY A 261 27.69 -0.33 -10.80
C GLY A 261 26.87 -1.48 -10.22
N MET A 262 25.76 -1.22 -9.54
CA MET A 262 24.83 -2.19 -8.96
C MET A 262 23.46 -2.16 -9.67
N PRO A 263 22.68 -3.25 -9.60
CA PRO A 263 21.30 -3.23 -10.07
C PRO A 263 20.42 -2.23 -9.30
N ASP A 264 19.75 -1.32 -10.01
CA ASP A 264 18.78 -0.37 -9.43
C ASP A 264 17.69 -1.13 -8.64
N GLN A 265 17.48 -0.74 -7.38
CA GLN A 265 16.55 -1.42 -6.47
C GLN A 265 15.30 -0.57 -6.15
N ASN A 266 14.14 -1.21 -6.08
CA ASN A 266 12.93 -0.65 -5.53
C ASN A 266 13.06 -0.52 -4.00
N SER A 267 12.94 0.70 -3.48
CA SER A 267 13.20 0.99 -2.06
C SER A 267 12.14 0.41 -1.10
N ILE A 268 10.93 0.14 -1.58
CA ILE A 268 9.82 -0.40 -0.78
C ILE A 268 9.89 -1.93 -0.78
N TRP A 269 9.87 -2.53 -1.97
CA TRP A 269 9.76 -3.98 -2.14
C TRP A 269 11.09 -4.72 -2.14
N LYS A 270 12.21 -3.99 -2.22
CA LYS A 270 13.58 -4.55 -2.27
C LYS A 270 13.85 -5.46 -3.48
N SER A 271 12.96 -5.43 -4.47
CA SER A 271 13.10 -6.00 -5.81
C SER A 271 14.01 -5.13 -6.69
N TYR A 272 14.46 -5.68 -7.81
CA TYR A 272 15.38 -5.04 -8.75
C TYR A 272 14.68 -4.73 -10.06
N PHE A 273 14.86 -3.51 -10.57
CA PHE A 273 14.23 -3.10 -11.82
C PHE A 273 14.87 -3.81 -13.02
N ALA A 274 14.04 -4.38 -13.88
CA ALA A 274 14.47 -5.12 -15.06
C ALA A 274 13.98 -4.45 -16.35
N ASN A 275 14.80 -4.50 -17.38
CA ASN A 275 14.58 -3.83 -18.65
C ASN A 275 13.84 -4.74 -19.64
N PRO A 276 12.55 -4.49 -19.93
CA PRO A 276 11.81 -5.32 -20.88
C PRO A 276 12.25 -5.14 -22.33
N MET A 277 13.12 -4.17 -22.63
CA MET A 277 13.77 -4.08 -23.94
C MET A 277 14.80 -5.19 -24.17
N ASP A 278 15.36 -5.77 -23.10
CA ASP A 278 16.33 -6.87 -23.22
C ASP A 278 15.62 -8.17 -23.62
N PRO A 279 15.95 -8.78 -24.78
CA PRO A 279 15.34 -10.04 -25.19
C PRO A 279 15.58 -11.21 -24.22
N LEU A 280 16.68 -11.20 -23.45
CA LEU A 280 16.96 -12.24 -22.46
C LEU A 280 16.02 -12.14 -21.26
N TRP A 281 15.61 -10.93 -20.87
CA TRP A 281 14.57 -10.75 -19.86
C TRP A 281 13.25 -11.29 -20.35
N ARG A 282 12.85 -10.92 -21.57
CA ARG A 282 11.58 -11.39 -22.13
C ARG A 282 11.54 -12.91 -22.25
N ALA A 283 12.61 -13.53 -22.75
CA ALA A 283 12.74 -14.97 -22.82
C ALA A 283 12.66 -15.63 -21.42
N ASN A 284 13.28 -15.03 -20.41
CA ASN A 284 13.21 -15.51 -19.03
C ASN A 284 11.77 -15.47 -18.47
N ARG A 285 11.06 -14.35 -18.67
CA ARG A 285 9.67 -14.20 -18.21
C ARG A 285 8.71 -15.14 -18.95
N VAL A 286 8.90 -15.35 -20.25
CA VAL A 286 8.13 -16.34 -21.02
C VAL A 286 8.38 -17.76 -20.51
N ALA A 287 9.64 -18.11 -20.20
CA ALA A 287 9.96 -19.42 -19.62
C ALA A 287 9.29 -19.62 -18.25
N GLU A 288 9.28 -18.60 -17.40
CA GLU A 288 8.61 -18.65 -16.10
C GLU A 288 7.08 -18.78 -16.25
N ALA A 289 6.47 -18.03 -17.16
CA ALA A 289 5.04 -18.13 -17.44
C ALA A 289 4.65 -19.54 -17.92
N LYS A 290 5.47 -20.17 -18.78
CA LYS A 290 5.30 -21.56 -19.20
C LYS A 290 5.44 -22.53 -18.03
N ARG A 291 6.45 -22.37 -17.18
CA ARG A 291 6.62 -23.18 -15.96
C ARG A 291 5.37 -23.13 -15.09
N LEU A 292 4.81 -21.93 -14.86
CA LEU A 292 3.58 -21.75 -14.08
C LEU A 292 2.39 -22.51 -14.70
N VAL A 293 2.13 -22.34 -15.99
CA VAL A 293 0.95 -22.94 -16.63
C VAL A 293 1.12 -24.43 -16.92
N GLU A 294 2.24 -24.82 -17.52
CA GLU A 294 2.50 -26.16 -18.02
C GLU A 294 2.99 -27.12 -16.93
N GLU A 295 3.82 -26.66 -15.99
CA GLU A 295 4.42 -27.51 -14.96
C GLU A 295 3.68 -27.44 -13.62
N ASP A 296 3.35 -26.24 -13.14
CA ASP A 296 2.65 -26.04 -11.86
C ASP A 296 1.13 -26.21 -11.99
N GLY A 297 0.62 -26.14 -13.23
CA GLY A 297 -0.77 -26.44 -13.56
C GLY A 297 -1.72 -25.26 -13.35
N TYR A 298 -1.22 -24.02 -13.27
CA TYR A 298 -2.09 -22.83 -13.27
C TYR A 298 -2.93 -22.75 -14.56
N ASP A 299 -4.10 -22.12 -14.49
CA ASP A 299 -4.91 -21.83 -15.68
C ASP A 299 -4.35 -20.66 -16.48
N GLY A 300 -3.71 -19.70 -15.81
CA GLY A 300 -3.14 -18.52 -16.45
C GLY A 300 -2.11 -17.78 -15.60
N ILE A 301 -1.82 -16.54 -15.99
CA ILE A 301 -0.80 -15.70 -15.36
C ILE A 301 -1.34 -14.32 -15.00
N PHE A 302 -0.84 -13.79 -13.89
CA PHE A 302 -1.08 -12.44 -13.41
C PHE A 302 0.22 -11.65 -13.49
N LEU A 303 0.23 -10.60 -14.31
CA LEU A 303 1.40 -9.80 -14.64
C LEU A 303 1.46 -8.58 -13.73
N ASP A 304 2.44 -8.58 -12.83
CA ASP A 304 2.71 -7.47 -11.94
C ASP A 304 3.83 -6.55 -12.46
N THR A 305 3.93 -5.34 -11.92
CA THR A 305 4.98 -4.34 -12.20
C THR A 305 5.04 -3.84 -13.65
N ILE A 306 3.92 -3.90 -14.39
CA ILE A 306 3.79 -3.29 -15.73
C ILE A 306 4.04 -1.77 -15.68
N ASP A 307 3.62 -1.12 -14.60
CA ASP A 307 3.73 0.31 -14.36
C ASP A 307 5.15 0.81 -14.06
N THR A 308 6.15 -0.07 -13.98
CA THR A 308 7.58 0.30 -13.99
C THR A 308 7.96 1.15 -15.21
N VAL A 309 7.22 1.03 -16.31
CA VAL A 309 7.33 1.92 -17.47
C VAL A 309 7.06 3.39 -17.14
N GLY A 310 6.29 3.69 -16.09
CA GLY A 310 6.14 5.05 -15.58
C GLY A 310 7.44 5.63 -15.00
N ARG A 311 8.33 4.77 -14.51
CA ARG A 311 9.68 5.12 -14.05
C ARG A 311 10.69 5.10 -15.19
N PHE A 312 10.55 4.18 -16.14
CA PHE A 312 11.43 4.05 -17.31
C PHE A 312 10.62 4.11 -18.62
N PRO A 313 10.14 5.30 -19.05
CA PRO A 313 9.22 5.40 -20.20
C PRO A 313 9.81 4.95 -21.53
N ASP A 314 11.14 4.98 -21.68
CA ASP A 314 11.84 4.47 -22.86
C ASP A 314 11.72 2.94 -23.05
N THR A 315 11.19 2.23 -22.04
CA THR A 315 11.03 0.77 -22.05
C THR A 315 9.65 0.30 -22.49
N GLU A 316 8.70 1.23 -22.68
CA GLU A 316 7.31 0.92 -23.08
C GLU A 316 7.22 -0.07 -24.27
N PRO A 317 7.98 0.09 -25.38
CA PRO A 317 7.91 -0.85 -26.49
C PRO A 317 8.30 -2.28 -26.10
N GLY A 318 9.27 -2.42 -25.20
CA GLY A 318 9.74 -3.70 -24.69
C GLY A 318 8.70 -4.38 -23.81
N MET A 319 8.00 -3.61 -22.97
CA MET A 319 6.90 -4.13 -22.14
C MET A 319 5.74 -4.61 -23.01
N VAL A 320 5.36 -3.86 -24.04
CA VAL A 320 4.32 -4.28 -25.01
C VAL A 320 4.77 -5.55 -25.75
N GLN A 321 6.03 -5.63 -26.17
CA GLN A 321 6.57 -6.83 -26.81
C GLN A 321 6.56 -8.03 -25.86
N LEU A 322 6.90 -7.85 -24.58
CA LEU A 322 6.86 -8.92 -23.58
C LEU A 322 5.45 -9.49 -23.42
N VAL A 323 4.43 -8.64 -23.28
CA VAL A 323 3.04 -9.14 -23.17
C VAL A 323 2.60 -9.87 -24.44
N ARG A 324 3.08 -9.45 -25.61
CA ARG A 324 2.88 -10.17 -26.87
C ARG A 324 3.56 -11.53 -26.87
N ASP A 325 4.82 -11.59 -26.48
CA ASP A 325 5.59 -12.84 -26.39
C ASP A 325 4.91 -13.82 -25.42
N LEU A 326 4.35 -13.33 -24.30
CA LEU A 326 3.58 -14.11 -23.33
C LEU A 326 2.27 -14.64 -23.93
N ARG A 327 1.51 -13.80 -24.65
CA ARG A 327 0.26 -14.21 -25.30
C ARG A 327 0.52 -15.24 -26.41
N ASP A 328 1.57 -15.07 -27.20
CA ASP A 328 1.95 -16.01 -28.26
C ASP A 328 2.39 -17.36 -27.67
N ALA A 329 3.10 -17.34 -26.53
CA ALA A 329 3.51 -18.54 -25.82
C ALA A 329 2.35 -19.27 -25.13
N LEU A 330 1.31 -18.56 -24.71
CA LEU A 330 0.19 -19.06 -23.91
C LEU A 330 -1.18 -18.58 -24.47
N PRO A 331 -1.59 -19.01 -25.67
CA PRO A 331 -2.78 -18.47 -26.36
C PRO A 331 -4.09 -18.69 -25.60
N ASP A 332 -4.20 -19.80 -24.88
CA ASP A 332 -5.42 -20.21 -24.17
C ASP A 332 -5.42 -19.80 -22.68
N ALA A 333 -4.28 -19.36 -22.15
CA ALA A 333 -4.16 -18.95 -20.76
C ALA A 333 -4.79 -17.56 -20.55
N PRO A 334 -5.54 -17.32 -19.47
CA PRO A 334 -5.89 -15.97 -19.06
C PRO A 334 -4.65 -15.15 -18.73
N ILE A 335 -4.60 -13.91 -19.21
CA ILE A 335 -3.60 -12.92 -18.82
C ILE A 335 -4.30 -11.78 -18.08
N ILE A 336 -3.91 -11.56 -16.84
CA ILE A 336 -4.41 -10.49 -15.99
C ILE A 336 -3.30 -9.45 -15.83
N LEU A 337 -3.58 -8.20 -16.15
CA LEU A 337 -2.64 -7.09 -16.03
C LEU A 337 -2.84 -6.38 -14.69
N ASN A 338 -1.78 -6.13 -13.93
CA ASN A 338 -1.82 -5.23 -12.78
C ASN A 338 -1.31 -3.84 -13.15
N GLN A 339 -2.12 -2.80 -12.90
CA GLN A 339 -1.74 -1.39 -13.13
C GLN A 339 -1.24 -1.15 -14.57
N GLY A 340 -0.47 -0.07 -14.82
CA GLY A 340 0.06 0.22 -16.17
C GLY A 340 -0.94 0.91 -17.11
N TYR A 341 -1.79 1.80 -16.57
CA TYR A 341 -2.86 2.50 -17.30
C TYR A 341 -2.44 3.10 -18.66
N SER A 342 -1.23 3.66 -18.78
CA SER A 342 -0.75 4.30 -20.00
C SER A 342 -0.60 3.32 -21.17
N LEU A 343 -0.37 2.04 -20.89
CA LEU A 343 -0.20 1.00 -21.90
C LEU A 343 -1.48 0.22 -22.18
N LEU A 344 -2.55 0.43 -21.41
CA LEU A 344 -3.72 -0.43 -21.43
C LEU A 344 -4.35 -0.58 -22.82
N SER A 345 -4.42 0.48 -23.63
CA SER A 345 -4.96 0.41 -24.99
C SER A 345 -4.17 -0.52 -25.93
N GLN A 346 -2.86 -0.65 -25.71
CA GLN A 346 -1.97 -1.54 -26.48
C GLN A 346 -1.99 -2.97 -25.94
N LEU A 347 -2.18 -3.15 -24.63
CA LEU A 347 -2.12 -4.45 -23.96
C LEU A 347 -3.47 -5.17 -23.92
N ALA A 348 -4.59 -4.44 -23.91
CA ALA A 348 -5.93 -5.00 -23.81
C ALA A 348 -6.29 -6.08 -24.85
N PRO A 349 -5.85 -6.01 -26.13
CA PRO A 349 -6.10 -7.09 -27.09
C PRO A 349 -5.50 -8.44 -26.69
N MET A 350 -4.51 -8.44 -25.79
CA MET A 350 -3.75 -9.61 -25.35
C MET A 350 -4.11 -10.04 -23.92
N ALA A 351 -5.03 -9.35 -23.25
CA ALA A 351 -5.40 -9.57 -21.87
C ALA A 351 -6.87 -10.00 -21.72
N ASP A 352 -7.20 -10.52 -20.54
CA ASP A 352 -8.55 -10.98 -20.19
C ASP A 352 -9.11 -10.23 -18.97
N ALA A 353 -8.23 -9.68 -18.13
CA ALA A 353 -8.60 -8.83 -17.00
C ALA A 353 -7.54 -7.74 -16.72
N PHE A 354 -7.97 -6.69 -16.01
CA PHE A 354 -7.15 -5.55 -15.60
C PHE A 354 -7.41 -5.24 -14.12
N MET A 355 -6.37 -5.18 -13.30
CA MET A 355 -6.46 -4.91 -11.87
C MET A 355 -6.05 -3.47 -11.54
N LEU A 356 -6.85 -2.83 -10.69
CA LEU A 356 -6.58 -1.55 -10.04
C LEU A 356 -6.14 -1.85 -8.59
N GLU A 357 -4.98 -1.34 -8.20
CA GLU A 357 -4.39 -1.58 -6.89
C GLU A 357 -3.71 -0.31 -6.34
N SER A 358 -4.19 0.33 -5.27
CA SER A 358 -5.56 0.26 -4.73
C SER A 358 -6.45 1.33 -5.36
N PHE A 359 -7.77 1.23 -5.15
CA PHE A 359 -8.76 2.16 -5.68
C PHE A 359 -9.38 3.02 -4.57
N THR A 360 -9.88 2.44 -3.48
CA THR A 360 -10.66 3.16 -2.45
C THR A 360 -10.07 3.01 -1.05
N ALA A 361 -9.74 1.81 -0.60
CA ALA A 361 -9.02 1.54 0.65
C ALA A 361 -7.58 1.10 0.36
N THR A 362 -6.62 1.66 1.09
CA THR A 362 -5.19 1.54 0.82
C THR A 362 -4.40 1.30 2.09
N PHE A 363 -3.15 0.89 1.93
CA PHE A 363 -2.14 0.84 2.98
C PHE A 363 -1.14 1.99 2.79
N ASP A 364 -1.02 2.83 3.79
CA ASP A 364 0.00 3.88 3.82
C ASP A 364 1.31 3.30 4.38
N PHE A 365 2.30 3.09 3.51
CA PHE A 365 3.60 2.53 3.87
C PHE A 365 4.43 3.43 4.80
N GLN A 366 4.19 4.75 4.81
CA GLN A 366 4.90 5.67 5.70
C GLN A 366 4.36 5.54 7.13
N SER A 367 3.04 5.56 7.30
CA SER A 367 2.41 5.46 8.62
C SER A 367 2.11 4.01 9.04
N LYS A 368 2.31 3.04 8.15
CA LYS A 368 1.96 1.61 8.30
C LYS A 368 0.51 1.38 8.69
N LYS A 369 -0.41 2.14 8.10
CA LYS A 369 -1.84 2.11 8.45
C LYS A 369 -2.72 1.86 7.24
N TYR A 370 -3.71 1.02 7.45
CA TYR A 370 -4.87 0.91 6.57
C TYR A 370 -5.72 2.16 6.68
N ARG A 371 -6.17 2.70 5.55
CA ARG A 371 -7.02 3.89 5.50
C ARG A 371 -7.77 3.95 4.19
N LEU A 372 -8.86 4.71 4.15
CA LEU A 372 -9.43 5.15 2.87
C LEU A 372 -8.46 6.11 2.17
N ASN A 373 -8.44 6.05 0.84
CA ASN A 373 -7.80 7.04 0.00
C ASN A 373 -8.36 8.42 0.32
N THR A 374 -7.51 9.44 0.26
CA THR A 374 -7.98 10.83 0.40
C THR A 374 -8.94 11.17 -0.75
N PRO A 375 -9.85 12.13 -0.58
CA PRO A 375 -10.73 12.56 -1.67
C PRO A 375 -9.99 12.91 -2.96
N VAL A 376 -8.82 13.55 -2.85
CA VAL A 376 -7.94 13.86 -3.99
C VAL A 376 -7.42 12.60 -4.68
N SER A 377 -6.97 11.61 -3.90
CA SER A 377 -6.52 10.33 -4.43
C SER A 377 -7.67 9.60 -5.13
N MET A 378 -8.87 9.58 -4.53
CA MET A 378 -10.05 8.99 -5.17
C MET A 378 -10.39 9.67 -6.50
N ASP A 379 -10.35 11.00 -6.57
CA ASP A 379 -10.59 11.73 -7.82
C ASP A 379 -9.56 11.41 -8.90
N TRP A 380 -8.29 11.28 -8.51
CA TRP A 380 -7.22 10.87 -9.42
C TRP A 380 -7.48 9.48 -10.01
N HIS A 381 -7.86 8.50 -9.19
CA HIS A 381 -8.22 7.16 -9.67
C HIS A 381 -9.44 7.20 -10.60
N SER A 382 -10.49 7.95 -10.25
CA SER A 382 -11.68 8.12 -11.09
C SER A 382 -11.32 8.78 -12.43
N HIS A 383 -10.38 9.72 -12.45
CA HIS A 383 -9.84 10.30 -13.68
C HIS A 383 -9.10 9.27 -14.52
N LYS A 384 -8.20 8.45 -13.92
CA LYS A 384 -7.50 7.37 -14.65
C LYS A 384 -8.46 6.35 -15.25
N VAL A 385 -9.51 5.97 -14.52
CA VAL A 385 -10.56 5.07 -15.03
C VAL A 385 -11.26 5.68 -16.25
N ARG A 386 -11.68 6.94 -16.19
CA ARG A 386 -12.34 7.63 -17.31
C ARG A 386 -11.42 7.83 -18.51
N GLN A 387 -10.14 8.12 -18.25
CA GLN A 387 -9.15 8.43 -19.28
C GLN A 387 -8.64 7.18 -20.01
N TYR A 388 -8.35 6.10 -19.27
CA TYR A 388 -7.65 4.93 -19.81
C TYR A 388 -8.52 3.67 -19.86
N VAL A 389 -9.32 3.41 -18.83
CA VAL A 389 -10.04 2.12 -18.69
C VAL A 389 -11.34 2.12 -19.48
N GLN A 390 -12.23 3.07 -19.23
CA GLN A 390 -13.55 3.13 -19.88
C GLN A 390 -13.51 3.18 -21.41
N PRO A 391 -12.58 3.91 -22.06
CA PRO A 391 -12.48 3.89 -23.52
C PRO A 391 -12.10 2.50 -24.04
N VAL A 392 -11.15 1.82 -23.40
CA VAL A 392 -10.67 0.49 -23.80
C VAL A 392 -11.76 -0.57 -23.66
N LEU A 393 -12.57 -0.49 -22.58
CA LEU A 393 -13.64 -1.46 -22.33
C LEU A 393 -14.72 -1.50 -23.42
N LYS A 394 -14.81 -0.46 -24.27
CA LYS A 394 -15.75 -0.44 -25.41
C LYS A 394 -15.36 -1.44 -26.50
N ASP A 395 -14.06 -1.59 -26.74
CA ASP A 395 -13.51 -2.43 -27.80
C ASP A 395 -13.02 -3.78 -27.26
N TYR A 396 -12.54 -3.79 -26.01
CA TYR A 396 -11.98 -4.95 -25.34
C TYR A 396 -12.62 -5.10 -23.95
N PRO A 397 -13.66 -5.95 -23.79
CA PRO A 397 -14.42 -6.08 -22.55
C PRO A 397 -13.64 -6.88 -21.50
N LEU A 398 -12.51 -6.33 -21.04
CA LEU A 398 -11.71 -6.86 -19.96
C LEU A 398 -12.54 -6.92 -18.68
N LYS A 399 -12.34 -7.96 -17.87
CA LYS A 399 -12.83 -7.95 -16.49
C LYS A 399 -11.98 -6.98 -15.68
N VAL A 400 -12.58 -5.95 -15.08
CA VAL A 400 -11.85 -5.04 -14.20
C VAL A 400 -11.95 -5.52 -12.75
N LEU A 401 -10.80 -5.64 -12.10
CA LEU A 401 -10.62 -6.11 -10.73
C LEU A 401 -10.15 -4.93 -9.87
N VAL A 402 -10.67 -4.79 -8.66
CA VAL A 402 -10.23 -3.81 -7.65
C VAL A 402 -9.74 -4.58 -6.44
N LEU A 403 -8.44 -4.49 -6.18
CA LEU A 403 -7.81 -5.03 -4.98
C LEU A 403 -7.51 -3.86 -4.03
N ASP A 404 -8.24 -3.81 -2.93
CA ASP A 404 -8.08 -2.80 -1.89
C ASP A 404 -7.57 -3.42 -0.59
N TYR A 405 -6.97 -2.59 0.26
CA TYR A 405 -6.33 -3.02 1.49
C TYR A 405 -7.03 -2.48 2.72
N ALA A 406 -7.44 -3.38 3.62
CA ALA A 406 -8.08 -3.04 4.90
C ALA A 406 -7.86 -4.13 5.95
N LEU A 407 -8.09 -3.80 7.22
CA LEU A 407 -8.21 -4.82 8.27
C LEU A 407 -9.51 -5.60 8.08
N PRO A 408 -9.56 -6.92 8.40
CA PRO A 408 -10.77 -7.72 8.21
C PRO A 408 -11.94 -7.25 9.07
N THR A 409 -11.64 -6.57 10.17
CA THR A 409 -12.61 -6.01 11.11
C THR A 409 -13.13 -4.62 10.73
N ASP A 410 -12.52 -3.94 9.76
CA ASP A 410 -12.98 -2.63 9.28
C ASP A 410 -14.03 -2.78 8.18
N LEU A 411 -15.15 -3.40 8.55
CA LEU A 411 -16.25 -3.68 7.62
C LEU A 411 -16.86 -2.40 7.01
N GLU A 412 -16.75 -1.26 7.70
CA GLU A 412 -17.23 0.02 7.18
C GLU A 412 -16.38 0.50 6.00
N SER A 413 -15.05 0.49 6.14
CA SER A 413 -14.16 0.85 5.03
C SER A 413 -14.25 -0.15 3.87
N ILE A 414 -14.34 -1.45 4.17
CA ILE A 414 -14.52 -2.49 3.16
C ILE A 414 -15.83 -2.30 2.39
N GLN A 415 -16.94 -2.00 3.07
CA GLN A 415 -18.22 -1.74 2.41
C GLN A 415 -18.15 -0.50 1.51
N LYS A 416 -17.52 0.60 1.96
CA LYS A 416 -17.34 1.81 1.13
C LYS A 416 -16.52 1.51 -0.12
N ALA A 417 -15.46 0.72 0.02
CA ALA A 417 -14.62 0.30 -1.10
C ALA A 417 -15.39 -0.59 -2.09
N ALA A 418 -16.18 -1.54 -1.58
CA ALA A 418 -17.06 -2.38 -2.39
C ALA A 418 -18.14 -1.57 -3.13
N ASP A 419 -18.79 -0.62 -2.46
CA ASP A 419 -19.80 0.27 -3.04
C ASP A 419 -19.21 1.09 -4.19
N ARG A 420 -18.01 1.63 -3.99
CA ARG A 420 -17.32 2.38 -5.03
C ARG A 420 -16.94 1.49 -6.21
N ALA A 421 -16.31 0.34 -5.99
CA ALA A 421 -15.99 -0.60 -7.07
C ALA A 421 -17.24 -1.02 -7.86
N ALA A 422 -18.33 -1.35 -7.17
CA ALA A 422 -19.61 -1.71 -7.78
C ALA A 422 -20.22 -0.56 -8.60
N THR A 423 -20.07 0.69 -8.17
CA THR A 423 -20.53 1.87 -8.92
C THR A 423 -19.83 2.01 -10.28
N PHE A 424 -18.57 1.59 -10.38
CA PHE A 424 -17.84 1.54 -11.64
C PHE A 424 -18.05 0.22 -12.41
N GLY A 425 -18.79 -0.74 -11.86
CA GLY A 425 -19.03 -2.05 -12.45
C GLY A 425 -17.84 -3.01 -12.33
N PHE A 426 -16.97 -2.81 -11.35
CA PHE A 426 -15.74 -3.59 -11.16
C PHE A 426 -15.93 -4.69 -10.11
N LEU A 427 -15.21 -5.81 -10.25
CA LEU A 427 -15.16 -6.83 -9.20
C LEU A 427 -14.27 -6.32 -8.06
N PHE A 428 -14.65 -6.67 -6.83
CA PHE A 428 -13.99 -6.16 -5.64
C PHE A 428 -13.44 -7.30 -4.78
N ALA A 429 -12.23 -7.12 -4.27
CA ALA A 429 -11.66 -7.89 -3.18
C ALA A 429 -10.97 -6.95 -2.19
N SER A 430 -11.09 -7.26 -0.89
CA SER A 430 -10.30 -6.63 0.16
C SER A 430 -9.39 -7.66 0.79
N ALA A 431 -8.15 -7.28 1.07
CA ALA A 431 -7.12 -8.17 1.62
C ALA A 431 -6.20 -7.42 2.61
N PRO A 432 -5.41 -8.13 3.44
CA PRO A 432 -4.29 -7.51 4.14
C PRO A 432 -3.19 -7.16 3.13
N ILE A 433 -2.31 -6.21 3.48
CA ILE A 433 -1.24 -5.75 2.58
C ILE A 433 -0.27 -6.86 2.14
N TYR A 434 -0.10 -7.90 2.96
CA TYR A 434 0.75 -9.04 2.66
C TYR A 434 0.05 -10.16 1.87
N LEU A 435 -1.26 -10.04 1.66
CA LEU A 435 -2.07 -11.02 0.93
C LEU A 435 -2.00 -12.44 1.55
N ASP A 436 -1.77 -12.53 2.86
CA ASP A 436 -1.52 -13.77 3.60
C ASP A 436 -2.75 -14.31 4.34
N ASP A 437 -3.92 -13.66 4.19
CA ASP A 437 -5.20 -14.16 4.67
C ASP A 437 -6.36 -13.99 3.66
N VAL A 438 -7.38 -14.84 3.81
CA VAL A 438 -8.58 -14.87 2.96
C VAL A 438 -9.78 -14.39 3.75
N TYR A 439 -10.27 -13.20 3.42
CA TYR A 439 -11.47 -12.65 4.04
C TYR A 439 -12.69 -13.37 3.47
N ILE A 440 -13.56 -13.84 4.35
CA ILE A 440 -14.87 -14.40 3.98
C ILE A 440 -15.92 -13.40 4.45
N ASN A 441 -16.18 -12.41 3.61
CA ASN A 441 -17.13 -11.35 3.94
C ASN A 441 -18.26 -11.39 2.88
N ASP A 442 -19.51 -11.53 3.32
CA ASP A 442 -20.72 -11.43 2.45
C ASP A 442 -21.00 -9.99 1.97
N ILE A 443 -19.94 -9.20 1.77
CA ILE A 443 -20.04 -7.79 1.38
C ILE A 443 -20.39 -7.72 -0.09
N VAL A 444 -21.60 -7.23 -0.35
CA VAL A 444 -22.08 -6.90 -1.69
C VAL A 444 -22.04 -5.39 -1.85
N GLY A 445 -21.28 -4.91 -2.83
CA GLY A 445 -21.20 -3.49 -3.15
C GLY A 445 -22.54 -2.94 -3.63
N LYS A 446 -22.91 -1.77 -3.14
CA LYS A 446 -24.12 -1.03 -3.50
C LYS A 446 -23.73 0.14 -4.38
N LEU A 447 -24.38 0.25 -5.53
CA LEU A 447 -24.16 1.37 -6.46
C LEU A 447 -24.60 2.67 -5.79
N ASP A 448 -23.73 3.68 -5.82
CA ASP A 448 -24.00 5.01 -5.27
C ASP A 448 -23.42 6.08 -6.21
N PRO A 449 -24.26 6.87 -6.92
CA PRO A 449 -23.81 7.88 -7.87
C PRO A 449 -22.82 8.89 -7.30
N LYS A 450 -22.76 9.10 -5.98
CA LYS A 450 -21.78 10.00 -5.36
C LYS A 450 -20.35 9.64 -5.75
N TRP A 451 -20.05 8.35 -6.00
CA TRP A 451 -18.71 7.89 -6.34
C TRP A 451 -18.28 8.25 -7.77
N LEU A 452 -19.22 8.71 -8.61
CA LEU A 452 -18.94 9.23 -9.95
C LEU A 452 -18.59 10.72 -9.92
N GLU A 453 -18.97 11.42 -8.85
CA GLU A 453 -18.74 12.86 -8.66
C GLU A 453 -17.33 13.15 -8.09
N LYS A 454 -16.93 14.43 -8.12
CA LYS A 454 -15.67 14.90 -7.53
C LYS A 454 -15.76 14.79 -6.01
N GLN A 455 -14.87 14.02 -5.40
CA GLN A 455 -14.81 13.80 -3.96
C GLN A 455 -14.09 14.95 -3.24
N ALA A 456 -13.03 15.49 -3.84
CA ALA A 456 -12.22 16.53 -3.23
C ALA A 456 -12.94 17.88 -3.22
N THR A 457 -13.02 18.46 -2.03
CA THR A 457 -13.47 19.84 -1.80
C THR A 457 -12.32 20.65 -1.21
N PRO A 458 -12.31 21.99 -1.37
CA PRO A 458 -11.30 22.83 -0.71
C PRO A 458 -11.19 22.54 0.79
N LYS A 459 -12.32 22.33 1.46
CA LYS A 459 -12.38 21.95 2.88
C LYS A 459 -11.71 20.60 3.16
N SER A 460 -11.93 19.57 2.35
CA SER A 460 -11.31 18.26 2.56
C SER A 460 -9.80 18.23 2.32
N MET A 461 -9.26 19.25 1.65
CA MET A 461 -7.82 19.43 1.40
C MET A 461 -7.16 20.43 2.36
N SER A 462 -7.94 21.00 3.29
CA SER A 462 -7.48 22.07 4.15
C SER A 462 -6.71 21.59 5.37
N LEU A 463 -5.86 22.47 5.91
CA LEU A 463 -5.17 22.31 7.18
C LEU A 463 -5.50 23.51 8.06
N THR A 464 -5.97 23.26 9.27
CA THR A 464 -6.08 24.29 10.31
C THR A 464 -4.82 24.26 11.16
N LEU A 465 -4.16 25.40 11.30
CA LEU A 465 -2.96 25.52 12.10
C LEU A 465 -3.24 25.28 13.59
N PRO A 466 -2.60 24.27 14.22
CA PRO A 466 -2.74 24.02 15.65
C PRO A 466 -1.97 25.04 16.51
N GLU A 467 -1.01 25.76 15.91
CA GLU A 467 -0.22 26.82 16.51
C GLU A 467 0.21 27.81 15.43
N SER A 468 0.69 28.99 15.81
CA SER A 468 1.17 29.97 14.84
C SER A 468 2.37 29.43 14.06
N ALA A 469 2.37 29.55 12.73
CA ALA A 469 3.43 29.03 11.86
C ALA A 469 3.69 29.97 10.69
N ASN A 470 4.96 30.16 10.31
CA ASN A 470 5.37 31.06 9.22
C ASN A 470 4.78 32.49 9.31
N GLY A 471 4.55 32.97 10.54
CA GLY A 471 3.93 34.27 10.82
C GLY A 471 2.41 34.33 10.66
N PHE A 472 1.76 33.23 10.23
CA PHE A 472 0.31 33.09 10.32
C PHE A 472 -0.11 32.76 11.75
N PRO A 473 -1.22 33.33 12.24
CA PRO A 473 -1.72 33.05 13.58
C PRO A 473 -2.26 31.61 13.71
N MET A 474 -2.29 31.10 14.94
CA MET A 474 -3.05 29.88 15.29
C MET A 474 -4.48 29.94 14.75
N ASN A 475 -5.05 28.79 14.38
CA ASN A 475 -6.35 28.62 13.74
C ASN A 475 -6.45 29.14 12.30
N THR A 476 -5.35 29.57 11.68
CA THR A 476 -5.36 29.84 10.23
C THR A 476 -5.74 28.58 9.47
N VAL A 477 -6.75 28.67 8.61
CA VAL A 477 -7.18 27.61 7.69
C VAL A 477 -6.49 27.82 6.35
N ILE A 478 -5.63 26.89 5.98
CA ILE A 478 -4.92 26.84 4.70
C ILE A 478 -5.74 25.96 3.77
N MET A 479 -6.22 26.52 2.67
CA MET A 479 -7.21 25.89 1.81
C MET A 479 -6.81 26.03 0.34
N PRO A 480 -6.59 24.94 -0.38
CA PRO A 480 -6.33 24.98 -1.81
C PRO A 480 -7.62 24.74 -2.60
N SER A 481 -7.67 25.27 -3.81
CA SER A 481 -8.68 24.96 -4.84
C SER A 481 -8.62 23.49 -5.30
N SER A 482 -7.41 22.97 -5.45
CA SER A 482 -7.11 21.61 -5.89
C SER A 482 -5.75 21.16 -5.33
N CYS A 483 -5.48 19.86 -5.36
CA CYS A 483 -4.20 19.31 -4.93
C CYS A 483 -3.84 18.15 -5.87
N TYR A 484 -2.59 18.07 -6.30
CA TYR A 484 -2.12 16.93 -7.07
C TYR A 484 -2.07 15.68 -6.17
N GLY A 485 -2.23 14.48 -6.76
CA GLY A 485 -2.19 13.23 -6.02
C GLY A 485 -0.89 13.08 -5.20
N GLY A 486 -1.01 12.74 -3.92
CA GLY A 486 0.13 12.61 -3.00
C GLY A 486 0.62 13.91 -2.35
N TYR A 487 0.24 15.08 -2.85
CA TYR A 487 0.56 16.37 -2.23
C TYR A 487 -0.41 16.73 -1.09
N SER A 488 0.04 17.63 -0.21
CA SER A 488 -0.80 18.27 0.82
C SER A 488 -0.40 19.74 0.98
N VAL A 489 -1.18 20.51 1.75
CA VAL A 489 -0.85 21.90 2.10
C VAL A 489 0.16 22.04 3.23
N LYS A 490 0.55 20.94 3.90
CA LYS A 490 1.46 20.98 5.05
C LYS A 490 2.79 21.67 4.76
N PRO A 491 3.46 21.45 3.60
CA PRO A 491 4.76 22.06 3.33
C PRO A 491 4.74 23.59 3.27
N LEU A 492 3.58 24.18 2.97
CA LEU A 492 3.43 25.63 2.84
C LEU A 492 3.81 26.40 4.12
N VAL A 493 3.72 25.74 5.28
CA VAL A 493 3.85 26.35 6.61
C VAL A 493 4.81 25.60 7.55
N ASP A 494 5.56 24.62 7.05
CA ASP A 494 6.40 23.73 7.85
C ASP A 494 7.69 24.39 8.42
N GLY A 495 8.05 25.58 7.96
CA GLY A 495 9.26 26.28 8.39
C GLY A 495 10.56 25.79 7.75
N ILE A 496 10.54 24.71 6.95
CA ILE A 496 11.74 24.03 6.45
C ILE A 496 12.38 24.84 5.32
N THR A 497 13.65 25.22 5.51
CA THR A 497 14.43 26.00 4.54
C THR A 497 15.26 25.13 3.60
N ASP A 498 15.91 24.08 4.11
CA ASP A 498 16.61 23.09 3.29
C ASP A 498 15.69 21.91 2.99
N ARG A 499 15.34 21.77 1.71
CA ARG A 499 14.40 20.76 1.21
C ARG A 499 15.09 19.70 0.35
N SER A 500 16.43 19.71 0.29
CA SER A 500 17.21 18.86 -0.62
C SER A 500 17.06 17.36 -0.37
N THR A 501 16.74 16.97 0.86
CA THR A 501 16.55 15.58 1.28
C THR A 501 15.09 15.16 1.39
N LEU A 502 14.15 16.08 1.20
CA LEU A 502 12.72 15.79 1.32
C LEU A 502 12.20 15.09 0.07
N HIS A 503 11.25 14.18 0.26
CA HIS A 503 10.46 13.67 -0.85
C HIS A 503 9.71 14.82 -1.52
N TRP A 504 9.52 14.76 -2.84
CA TRP A 504 8.92 15.86 -3.63
C TRP A 504 7.52 16.29 -3.16
N SER A 505 6.76 15.38 -2.55
CA SER A 505 5.42 15.67 -2.00
C SER A 505 5.46 16.32 -0.61
N GLU A 506 6.59 16.21 0.09
CA GLU A 506 6.86 16.85 1.38
C GLU A 506 7.60 18.19 1.21
N SER A 507 8.24 18.40 0.05
CA SER A 507 8.98 19.63 -0.22
C SER A 507 8.10 20.79 -0.67
N ALA A 508 6.86 20.55 -1.13
CA ALA A 508 5.98 21.61 -1.63
C ALA A 508 4.50 21.19 -1.62
N TRP A 509 3.60 22.14 -1.89
CA TRP A 509 2.23 21.89 -2.35
C TRP A 509 2.13 22.13 -3.86
N ALA A 510 1.46 21.23 -4.59
CA ALA A 510 1.15 21.36 -6.02
C ALA A 510 -0.37 21.28 -6.26
N SER A 511 -0.88 22.14 -7.14
CA SER A 511 -2.26 22.04 -7.64
C SER A 511 -2.45 20.83 -8.55
N ALA A 512 -3.68 20.34 -8.66
CA ALA A 512 -4.02 19.41 -9.74
C ALA A 512 -3.90 20.15 -11.09
N GLU A 513 -3.32 19.50 -12.10
CA GLU A 513 -3.15 20.08 -13.43
C GLU A 513 -4.39 19.84 -14.29
N ILE A 514 -5.46 20.58 -14.00
CA ILE A 514 -6.73 20.48 -14.72
C ILE A 514 -6.82 21.65 -15.70
N GLU A 515 -6.94 21.34 -16.99
CA GLU A 515 -7.09 22.36 -18.02
C GLU A 515 -8.40 23.13 -17.85
N GLY A 516 -8.32 24.46 -17.96
CA GLY A 516 -9.49 25.34 -17.87
C GLY A 516 -9.96 25.66 -16.46
N GLU A 517 -9.35 25.12 -15.41
CA GLU A 517 -9.67 25.47 -14.01
C GLU A 517 -8.73 26.56 -13.48
N ASP A 518 -9.31 27.55 -12.79
CA ASP A 518 -8.55 28.51 -11.99
C ASP A 518 -7.96 27.81 -10.76
N VAL A 519 -6.74 28.20 -10.39
CA VAL A 519 -6.03 27.64 -9.23
C VAL A 519 -5.84 28.73 -8.19
N TRP A 520 -6.24 28.45 -6.96
CA TRP A 520 -6.00 29.33 -5.82
C TRP A 520 -5.57 28.56 -4.57
N LEU A 521 -4.84 29.27 -3.71
CA LEU A 521 -4.41 28.85 -2.38
C LEU A 521 -4.72 29.98 -1.39
N ALA A 522 -5.61 29.73 -0.43
CA ALA A 522 -6.07 30.69 0.55
C ALA A 522 -5.56 30.36 1.96
N PHE A 523 -5.28 31.41 2.73
CA PHE A 523 -4.97 31.40 4.15
C PHE A 523 -6.01 32.29 4.81
N GLU A 524 -6.96 31.72 5.54
CA GLU A 524 -8.00 32.48 6.25
C GLU A 524 -7.77 32.38 7.76
N PHE A 525 -7.90 33.49 8.48
CA PHE A 525 -7.61 33.54 9.91
C PHE A 525 -8.62 34.38 10.67
N ASP A 526 -8.93 33.97 11.90
CA ASP A 526 -9.99 34.59 12.71
C ASP A 526 -9.62 35.98 13.22
N THR A 527 -8.34 36.22 13.47
CA THR A 527 -7.81 37.51 13.96
C THR A 527 -7.36 38.37 12.78
N PRO A 528 -8.08 39.46 12.43
CA PRO A 528 -7.69 40.29 11.31
C PRO A 528 -6.29 40.89 11.46
N GLN A 529 -5.61 41.05 10.33
CA GLN A 529 -4.26 41.61 10.23
C GLN A 529 -4.31 42.95 9.47
N THR A 530 -3.26 43.77 9.62
CA THR A 530 -3.09 45.04 8.90
C THR A 530 -1.63 45.21 8.48
N GLY A 531 -1.40 45.62 7.23
CA GLY A 531 -0.04 45.82 6.70
C GLY A 531 0.73 44.50 6.56
N GLY A 532 2.06 44.60 6.53
CA GLY A 532 2.98 43.45 6.42
C GLY A 532 3.33 43.09 4.98
N LYS A 533 3.91 41.90 4.78
CA LYS A 533 4.27 41.35 3.47
C LYS A 533 3.95 39.88 3.39
N VAL A 534 3.51 39.40 2.23
CA VAL A 534 3.47 37.95 1.94
C VAL A 534 4.72 37.56 1.16
N GLN A 535 5.42 36.54 1.66
CA GLN A 535 6.53 35.90 0.96
C GLN A 535 6.04 34.57 0.36
N ILE A 536 6.32 34.35 -0.92
CA ILE A 536 5.98 33.12 -1.64
C ILE A 536 7.28 32.50 -2.14
N THR A 537 7.63 31.33 -1.62
CA THR A 537 8.75 30.52 -2.10
C THR A 537 8.21 29.51 -3.10
N TRP A 538 8.57 29.66 -4.37
CA TRP A 538 8.15 28.75 -5.43
C TRP A 538 8.95 27.46 -5.37
N ALA A 539 8.30 26.35 -5.72
CA ALA A 539 8.95 25.06 -5.75
C ALA A 539 9.97 24.98 -6.90
N THR A 540 11.02 24.20 -6.68
CA THR A 540 12.09 23.98 -7.64
C THR A 540 12.21 22.50 -7.99
N ASP A 541 12.60 22.23 -9.23
CA ASP A 541 13.05 20.91 -9.66
C ASP A 541 14.34 21.08 -10.46
N SER A 542 15.36 20.30 -10.11
CA SER A 542 16.71 20.37 -10.68
C SER A 542 17.29 21.80 -10.68
N GLY A 543 17.04 22.54 -9.59
CA GLY A 543 17.47 23.93 -9.41
C GLY A 543 16.64 24.98 -10.17
N LYS A 544 15.66 24.58 -10.96
CA LYS A 544 14.78 25.48 -11.72
C LYS A 544 13.48 25.73 -10.98
N ALA A 545 13.15 26.99 -10.72
CA ALA A 545 11.86 27.37 -10.12
C ALA A 545 10.71 27.31 -11.13
N TYR A 546 9.59 26.73 -10.72
CA TYR A 546 8.35 26.64 -11.50
C TYR A 546 7.36 27.71 -11.02
N ILE A 547 7.63 28.94 -11.45
CA ILE A 547 6.85 30.13 -11.10
C ILE A 547 5.68 30.27 -12.08
N SER A 548 4.48 30.57 -11.58
CA SER A 548 3.34 30.91 -12.42
C SER A 548 3.67 32.10 -13.33
N ASP A 549 3.36 32.01 -14.63
CA ASP A 549 3.61 33.09 -15.57
C ASP A 549 2.79 34.34 -15.21
N ARG A 550 1.60 34.15 -14.62
CA ARG A 550 0.80 35.21 -14.02
C ARG A 550 0.09 34.73 -12.75
N TYR A 551 0.10 35.56 -11.71
CA TYR A 551 -0.68 35.32 -10.49
C TYR A 551 -1.04 36.63 -9.80
N ARG A 552 -2.03 36.57 -8.93
CA ARG A 552 -2.49 37.68 -8.09
C ARG A 552 -2.36 37.31 -6.62
N VAL A 553 -2.00 38.29 -5.80
CA VAL A 553 -2.19 38.22 -4.35
C VAL A 553 -3.45 39.00 -4.03
N GLN A 554 -4.34 38.34 -3.30
CA GLN A 554 -5.62 38.88 -2.87
C GLN A 554 -5.70 38.90 -1.35
N ILE A 555 -6.47 39.85 -0.81
CA ILE A 555 -6.87 39.86 0.59
C ILE A 555 -8.36 39.60 0.73
N LYS A 556 -8.77 38.99 1.85
CA LYS A 556 -10.18 38.85 2.21
C LYS A 556 -10.58 39.98 3.15
N LYS A 557 -11.58 40.76 2.75
CA LYS A 557 -12.17 41.85 3.52
C LYS A 557 -13.69 41.76 3.40
N ASP A 558 -14.40 41.86 4.52
CA ASP A 558 -15.87 41.82 4.56
C ASP A 558 -16.46 40.59 3.82
N GLY A 559 -15.74 39.46 3.90
CA GLY A 559 -16.11 38.20 3.23
C GLY A 559 -15.79 38.12 1.74
N GLN A 560 -15.26 39.18 1.12
CA GLN A 560 -14.95 39.26 -0.31
C GLN A 560 -13.43 39.31 -0.56
N TRP A 561 -13.00 38.79 -1.70
CA TRP A 561 -11.60 38.77 -2.12
C TRP A 561 -11.29 39.96 -3.04
N PHE A 562 -10.20 40.69 -2.76
CA PHE A 562 -9.76 41.85 -3.53
C PHE A 562 -8.31 41.69 -3.96
N ASP A 563 -8.00 41.96 -5.23
CA ASP A 563 -6.63 41.99 -5.74
C ASP A 563 -5.85 43.15 -5.10
N VAL A 564 -4.67 42.85 -4.57
CA VAL A 564 -3.74 43.84 -4.02
C VAL A 564 -2.41 43.85 -4.76
N VAL A 565 -2.05 42.73 -5.39
CA VAL A 565 -0.89 42.62 -6.28
C VAL A 565 -1.27 41.76 -7.47
N GLU A 566 -0.81 42.18 -8.64
CA GLU A 566 -0.75 41.34 -9.84
C GLU A 566 0.71 41.23 -10.28
N GLN A 567 1.18 39.99 -10.48
CA GLN A 567 2.53 39.70 -10.92
C GLN A 567 2.50 38.92 -12.23
N THR A 568 3.35 39.32 -13.17
CA THR A 568 3.55 38.64 -14.45
C THR A 568 5.04 38.37 -14.69
N ARG A 569 5.36 37.23 -15.32
CA ARG A 569 6.68 36.87 -15.87
C ARG A 569 7.86 37.07 -14.92
N GLN A 570 7.66 36.73 -13.64
CA GLN A 570 8.74 36.76 -12.65
C GLN A 570 9.68 35.57 -12.83
N SER A 571 10.97 35.80 -12.61
CA SER A 571 12.01 34.75 -12.64
C SER A 571 12.65 34.49 -11.26
N ILE A 572 12.28 35.24 -10.23
CA ILE A 572 12.85 35.12 -8.88
C ILE A 572 12.15 33.99 -8.11
N PRO A 573 12.86 33.00 -7.56
CA PRO A 573 12.26 31.87 -6.83
C PRO A 573 11.51 32.25 -5.54
N VAL A 574 11.79 33.44 -5.00
CA VAL A 574 11.11 33.99 -3.82
C VAL A 574 10.47 35.32 -4.20
N SER A 575 9.15 35.40 -4.08
CA SER A 575 8.38 36.63 -4.29
C SER A 575 8.09 37.28 -2.95
N LEU A 576 8.16 38.60 -2.87
CA LEU A 576 7.83 39.34 -1.66
C LEU A 576 6.92 40.51 -2.01
N HIS A 577 5.69 40.46 -1.50
CA HIS A 577 4.62 41.38 -1.90
C HIS A 577 4.09 42.15 -0.70
N PRO A 578 3.95 43.49 -0.77
CA PRO A 578 3.38 44.28 0.30
C PRO A 578 1.88 43.99 0.46
N LEU A 579 1.42 44.02 1.70
CA LEU A 579 -0.01 43.91 2.05
C LEU A 579 -0.54 45.27 2.52
N PRO A 580 -1.80 45.60 2.23
CA PRO A 580 -2.35 46.92 2.52
C PRO A 580 -2.58 47.14 4.02
N GLU A 581 -2.67 48.39 4.41
CA GLU A 581 -2.98 48.77 5.80
C GLU A 581 -4.45 48.61 6.21
N THR A 582 -5.30 48.30 5.23
CA THR A 582 -6.70 47.96 5.51
C THR A 582 -6.76 46.63 6.25
N SER A 583 -7.66 46.50 7.23
CA SER A 583 -7.89 45.24 7.94
C SER A 583 -8.33 44.13 6.97
N TYR A 584 -7.70 42.96 7.05
CA TYR A 584 -8.02 41.76 6.27
C TYR A 584 -7.95 40.51 7.14
N ASN A 585 -8.75 39.50 6.81
CA ASN A 585 -8.81 38.22 7.53
C ASN A 585 -8.46 37.01 6.64
N GLY A 586 -7.88 37.27 5.48
CA GLY A 586 -7.33 36.21 4.65
C GLY A 586 -6.41 36.73 3.56
N ILE A 587 -5.56 35.84 3.07
CA ILE A 587 -4.64 36.05 1.94
C ILE A 587 -4.87 34.92 0.94
N ARG A 588 -4.96 35.23 -0.35
CA ARG A 588 -5.10 34.22 -1.41
C ARG A 588 -4.14 34.48 -2.55
N ILE A 589 -3.41 33.44 -2.92
CA ILE A 589 -2.59 33.40 -4.14
C ILE A 589 -3.50 32.81 -5.22
N PHE A 590 -3.73 33.55 -6.30
CA PHE A 590 -4.67 33.20 -7.35
C PHE A 590 -3.97 33.17 -8.71
N GLN A 591 -4.12 32.08 -9.46
CA GLN A 591 -3.65 31.88 -10.83
C GLN A 591 -4.85 31.55 -11.69
N SER A 592 -5.07 32.32 -12.75
CA SER A 592 -6.14 32.00 -13.70
C SER A 592 -5.77 30.75 -14.51
N ALA A 593 -6.77 30.06 -15.07
CA ALA A 593 -6.54 28.90 -15.92
C ALA A 593 -5.50 29.20 -17.02
N GLY A 594 -4.48 28.34 -17.12
CA GLY A 594 -3.39 28.47 -18.10
C GLY A 594 -2.25 29.44 -17.73
N ASP A 595 -2.36 30.20 -16.64
CA ASP A 595 -1.35 31.18 -16.20
C ASP A 595 -0.19 30.56 -15.38
N GLY A 596 -0.06 29.23 -15.37
CA GLY A 596 1.04 28.51 -14.73
C GLY A 596 2.39 28.69 -15.44
N PRO A 597 3.44 27.99 -15.00
CA PRO A 597 4.72 27.97 -15.70
C PRO A 597 4.54 27.57 -17.17
N LYS A 598 5.30 28.15 -18.10
CA LYS A 598 5.16 27.88 -19.55
C LYS A 598 5.17 26.40 -19.93
N SER A 599 5.95 25.58 -19.24
CA SER A 599 6.03 24.13 -19.48
C SER A 599 4.89 23.34 -18.85
N ARG A 600 4.16 23.93 -17.90
CA ARG A 600 3.07 23.31 -17.12
C ARG A 600 2.00 24.38 -16.82
N PRO A 601 1.23 24.82 -17.83
CA PRO A 601 0.35 26.00 -17.72
C PRO A 601 -0.79 25.84 -16.70
N ASN A 602 -1.11 24.61 -16.29
CA ASN A 602 -2.16 24.31 -15.30
C ASN A 602 -1.62 24.07 -13.88
N LEU A 603 -0.32 24.25 -13.65
CA LEU A 603 0.32 24.02 -12.37
C LEU A 603 0.49 25.34 -11.58
N MET A 604 0.15 25.32 -10.30
CA MET A 604 0.70 26.22 -9.28
C MET A 604 1.51 25.36 -8.30
N TRP A 605 2.79 25.68 -8.09
CA TRP A 605 3.70 24.86 -7.29
C TRP A 605 4.49 25.70 -6.29
N ILE A 606 4.13 25.61 -5.01
CA ILE A 606 4.62 26.50 -3.96
C ILE A 606 5.26 25.66 -2.85
N ALA A 607 6.52 25.95 -2.54
CA ALA A 607 7.25 25.30 -1.47
C ALA A 607 6.81 25.83 -0.10
N GLN A 608 6.72 27.15 0.06
CA GLN A 608 6.45 27.78 1.36
C GLN A 608 5.78 29.15 1.18
N VAL A 609 4.92 29.53 2.13
CA VAL A 609 4.34 30.88 2.24
C VAL A 609 4.59 31.41 3.64
N ARG A 610 5.01 32.68 3.75
CA ARG A 610 5.18 33.37 5.04
C ARG A 610 4.42 34.69 5.07
N LEU A 611 3.78 34.96 6.20
CA LEU A 611 3.25 36.27 6.53
C LEU A 611 4.29 37.00 7.39
N LEU A 612 4.89 38.05 6.85
CA LEU A 612 5.87 38.85 7.57
C LEU A 612 5.15 40.06 8.18
N SER A 613 5.27 40.22 9.50
CA SER A 613 4.83 41.42 10.19
C SER A 613 5.61 42.64 9.69
N ARG A 614 5.12 43.84 10.04
CA ARG A 614 5.83 45.09 9.77
C ARG A 614 7.24 45.09 10.36
#